data_AF-A0A402BWG5-F1
#
_entry.id   AF-A0A402BWG5-F1
#
_cell.length_a   1.000
_cell.length_b   1.000
_cell.length_c   1.000
_cell.angle_alpha   90.00
_cell.angle_beta   90.00
_cell.angle_gamma   90.00
#
_symmetry.space_group_name_H-M   'P 1'
#
loop_
_entity.id
_entity.type
_entity.pdbx_description
1 polymer ?
#
loop_
_entity_poly.entity_id
_entity_poly.type
_entity_poly.pdbx_seq_one_letter_code
_entity_poly.pdbx_strand_id
1 'polypeptide(L)'
;MTPMFFEFTFSYDARFTKEEGAFLTSYLGPKFRLEDEPDEQGRYKIASRSWDIFRADIGPIFEKVPLAKLDIRQLSEPAHYHFLTKWLADMQSFMERIDEVQKAQTHLFNHKCDVHVPGFGLLAINEVTWEEDCCTERLQSKIDQGWRILAICPQPDQRRPDYVLGRNTQIRQDY
;
A
#
# COMPACT_ATOMS: atom_id res chain seq x y z
N MET A 1 -21.65 8.10 33.94
CA MET A 1 -20.45 7.55 33.26
C MET A 1 -19.86 8.64 32.40
N THR A 2 -18.64 9.09 32.68
CA THR A 2 -17.95 10.05 31.81
C THR A 2 -17.50 9.29 30.56
N PRO A 3 -17.94 9.69 29.35
CA PRO A 3 -17.50 9.04 28.12
C PRO A 3 -16.00 9.28 27.93
N MET A 4 -15.27 8.23 27.57
CA MET A 4 -13.87 8.34 27.21
C MET A 4 -13.77 8.86 25.77
N PHE A 5 -12.99 9.92 25.58
CA PHE A 5 -12.77 10.50 24.27
C PHE A 5 -11.42 10.04 23.73
N PHE A 6 -11.43 9.67 22.46
CA PHE A 6 -10.24 9.28 21.74
C PHE A 6 -10.17 10.10 20.45
N GLU A 7 -8.98 10.63 20.19
CA GLU A 7 -8.61 11.22 18.91
C GLU A 7 -7.78 10.18 18.16
N PHE A 8 -8.20 9.86 16.96
CA PHE A 8 -7.46 8.96 16.09
C PHE A 8 -7.02 9.77 14.88
N THR A 9 -5.75 9.69 14.55
CA THR A 9 -5.21 10.31 13.34
C THR A 9 -4.82 9.19 12.40
N PHE A 10 -5.50 9.10 11.27
CA PHE A 10 -5.05 8.31 10.14
C PHE A 10 -4.11 9.18 9.33
N SER A 11 -2.84 8.79 9.31
CA SER A 11 -1.87 9.44 8.45
C SER A 11 -1.51 8.51 7.31
N TYR A 12 -1.15 9.10 6.18
CA TYR A 12 -0.81 8.34 4.99
C TYR A 12 0.48 8.88 4.34
N ASP A 13 1.17 7.99 3.63
CA ASP A 13 2.46 8.24 2.99
C ASP A 13 2.30 8.40 1.46
N ALA A 14 2.05 9.63 1.00
CA ALA A 14 2.16 10.22 -0.35
C ALA A 14 1.78 9.45 -1.65
N ARG A 15 1.39 8.17 -1.63
CA ARG A 15 1.11 7.32 -2.79
C ARG A 15 -0.34 6.85 -2.91
N PHE A 16 -1.32 7.66 -2.51
CA PHE A 16 -2.73 7.25 -2.60
C PHE A 16 -3.08 7.16 -4.08
N THR A 17 -3.59 6.03 -4.50
CA THR A 17 -4.38 6.01 -5.72
C THR A 17 -5.65 6.83 -5.47
N LYS A 18 -6.18 7.51 -6.49
CA LYS A 18 -7.42 8.29 -6.36
C LYS A 18 -8.59 7.42 -5.85
N GLU A 19 -8.56 6.12 -6.15
CA GLU A 19 -9.58 5.14 -5.75
C GLU A 19 -9.59 4.86 -4.24
N GLU A 20 -8.41 4.67 -3.65
CA GLU A 20 -8.27 4.44 -2.21
C GLU A 20 -8.68 5.68 -1.39
N GLY A 21 -8.35 6.89 -1.88
CA GLY A 21 -8.81 8.14 -1.28
C GLY A 21 -10.35 8.29 -1.33
N ALA A 22 -10.96 7.99 -2.48
CA ALA A 22 -12.43 7.99 -2.61
C ALA A 22 -13.10 6.94 -1.70
N PHE A 23 -12.48 5.77 -1.53
CA PHE A 23 -12.94 4.76 -0.59
C PHE A 23 -12.92 5.28 0.86
N LEU A 24 -11.82 5.88 1.31
CA LEU A 24 -11.74 6.39 2.68
C LEU A 24 -12.78 7.49 2.94
N THR A 25 -12.93 8.45 2.04
CA THR A 25 -13.93 9.52 2.18
C THR A 25 -15.35 8.95 2.22
N SER A 26 -15.68 8.00 1.35
CA SER A 26 -17.02 7.39 1.31
C SER A 26 -17.30 6.42 2.47
N TYR A 27 -16.28 5.74 2.97
CA TYR A 27 -16.41 4.77 4.06
C TYR A 27 -16.44 5.42 5.43
N LEU A 28 -15.61 6.45 5.64
CA LEU A 28 -15.46 7.14 6.92
C LEU A 28 -16.46 8.31 7.07
N GLY A 29 -16.77 9.04 6.00
CA GLY A 29 -17.66 10.21 6.02
C GLY A 29 -19.03 10.00 6.68
N PRO A 30 -19.75 8.89 6.42
CA PRO A 30 -21.04 8.64 7.08
C PRO A 30 -20.90 8.13 8.53
N LYS A 31 -19.74 7.57 8.91
CA LYS A 31 -19.54 6.87 10.18
C LYS A 31 -18.89 7.74 11.25
N PHE A 32 -18.06 8.68 10.83
CA PHE A 32 -17.34 9.59 11.69
C PHE A 32 -17.65 11.01 11.23
N ARG A 33 -17.91 11.92 12.18
CA ARG A 33 -17.90 13.36 11.86
C ARG A 33 -16.45 13.74 11.57
N LEU A 34 -16.04 13.55 10.32
CA LEU A 34 -14.77 14.02 9.81
C LEU A 34 -14.88 15.55 9.68
N GLU A 35 -13.87 16.26 10.14
CA GLU A 35 -13.56 17.55 9.52
C GLU A 35 -13.04 17.17 8.12
N ASP A 36 -13.89 17.37 7.12
CA ASP A 36 -14.00 16.56 5.88
C ASP A 36 -12.85 16.67 4.86
N GLU A 37 -11.71 17.26 5.21
CA GLU A 37 -10.58 17.34 4.29
C GLU A 37 -9.30 16.83 4.96
N PRO A 38 -8.48 16.02 4.26
CA PRO A 38 -7.16 15.71 4.75
C PRO A 38 -6.41 17.03 4.98
N ASP A 39 -5.61 17.08 6.05
CA ASP A 39 -4.76 18.24 6.27
C ASP A 39 -3.78 18.44 5.10
N GLU A 40 -3.02 19.54 5.09
CA GLU A 40 -2.01 19.82 4.06
C GLU A 40 -0.97 18.69 3.88
N GLN A 41 -0.93 17.73 4.81
CA GLN A 41 -0.04 16.56 4.82
C GLN A 41 -0.77 15.25 4.47
N GLY A 42 -2.03 15.30 4.03
CA GLY A 42 -2.78 14.12 3.61
C GLY A 42 -3.34 13.29 4.78
N ARG A 43 -3.47 13.87 5.99
CA ARG A 43 -3.92 13.13 7.18
C ARG A 43 -5.39 13.36 7.48
N TYR A 44 -6.09 12.27 7.77
CA TYR A 44 -7.49 12.28 8.21
C TYR A 44 -7.56 12.19 9.73
N LYS A 45 -8.19 13.17 10.37
CA LYS A 45 -8.43 13.14 11.82
C LYS A 45 -9.84 12.66 12.10
N ILE A 46 -9.95 11.58 12.86
CA ILE A 46 -11.20 10.94 13.23
C ILE A 46 -11.35 10.99 14.73
N ALA A 47 -12.34 11.72 15.21
CA ALA A 47 -12.75 11.66 16.61
C ALA A 47 -13.82 10.57 16.77
N SER A 48 -13.56 9.57 17.62
CA SER A 48 -14.58 8.58 18.00
C SER A 48 -14.82 8.60 19.51
N ARG A 49 -16.08 8.40 19.88
CA ARG A 49 -16.55 8.35 21.27
C ARG A 49 -16.50 6.93 21.86
N SER A 50 -16.14 5.92 21.08
CA SER A 50 -16.11 4.53 21.52
C SER A 50 -15.04 3.71 20.81
N TRP A 51 -14.24 2.98 21.60
CA TRP A 51 -13.26 2.01 21.13
C TRP A 51 -13.90 0.84 20.37
N ASP A 52 -15.06 0.36 20.82
CA ASP A 52 -15.72 -0.81 20.20
C ASP A 52 -16.25 -0.48 18.80
N ILE A 53 -16.82 0.71 18.64
CA ILE A 53 -17.29 1.23 17.34
C ILE A 53 -16.09 1.39 16.40
N PHE A 54 -15.03 2.01 16.90
CA PHE A 54 -13.80 2.20 16.16
C PHE A 54 -13.19 0.87 15.67
N ARG A 55 -13.00 -0.10 16.58
CA ARG A 55 -12.41 -1.41 16.24
C ARG A 55 -13.15 -2.11 15.10
N ALA A 56 -14.48 -2.04 15.11
CA ALA A 56 -15.32 -2.64 14.07
C ALA A 56 -15.13 -1.96 12.70
N ASP A 57 -14.92 -0.65 12.69
CA ASP A 57 -14.84 0.14 11.47
C ASP A 57 -13.44 0.19 10.85
N ILE A 58 -12.39 -0.06 11.62
CA ILE A 58 -11.01 0.04 11.13
C ILE A 58 -10.51 -1.21 10.40
N GLY A 59 -11.03 -2.40 10.73
CA GLY A 59 -10.63 -3.64 10.05
C GLY A 59 -10.70 -3.53 8.51
N PRO A 60 -11.85 -3.12 7.94
CA PRO A 60 -12.00 -2.95 6.49
C PRO A 60 -11.08 -1.91 5.86
N ILE A 61 -10.58 -0.94 6.64
CA ILE A 61 -9.65 0.07 6.15
C ILE A 61 -8.29 -0.53 5.87
N PHE A 62 -7.75 -1.34 6.78
CA PHE A 62 -6.46 -1.99 6.58
C PHE A 62 -6.50 -3.10 5.53
N GLU A 63 -7.67 -3.67 5.27
CA GLU A 63 -7.85 -4.62 4.14
C GLU A 63 -7.73 -3.91 2.78
N LYS A 64 -8.29 -2.70 2.65
CA LYS A 64 -8.33 -1.94 1.40
C LYS A 64 -7.17 -0.96 1.22
N VAL A 65 -6.62 -0.45 2.32
CA VAL A 65 -5.54 0.55 2.37
C VAL A 65 -4.48 0.04 3.36
N PRO A 66 -3.69 -0.97 2.95
CA PRO A 66 -2.73 -1.65 3.84
C PRO A 66 -1.61 -0.73 4.34
N LEU A 67 -1.26 0.29 3.57
CA LEU A 67 -0.19 1.24 3.90
C LEU A 67 -0.65 2.41 4.78
N ALA A 68 -1.92 2.40 5.22
CA ALA A 68 -2.41 3.41 6.16
C ALA A 68 -1.62 3.33 7.48
N LYS A 69 -1.27 4.50 8.05
CA LYS A 69 -0.70 4.61 9.39
C LYS A 69 -1.81 5.08 10.34
N LEU A 70 -1.89 4.44 11.50
CA LEU A 70 -2.87 4.76 12.53
C LEU A 70 -2.15 5.26 13.78
N ASP A 71 -2.38 6.52 14.11
CA ASP A 71 -2.01 7.13 15.38
C ASP A 71 -3.24 7.21 16.29
N ILE A 72 -3.10 6.70 17.52
CA ILE A 72 -4.17 6.68 18.52
C ILE A 72 -3.78 7.61 19.67
N ARG A 73 -4.62 8.59 19.98
CA ARG A 73 -4.44 9.51 21.10
C ARG A 73 -5.64 9.46 22.03
N GLN A 74 -5.37 9.24 23.31
CA GLN A 74 -6.37 9.33 24.36
C GLN A 74 -6.56 10.79 24.76
N LEU A 75 -7.81 11.29 24.73
CA LEU A 75 -8.14 12.69 25.06
C LEU A 75 -8.65 12.88 26.50
N SER A 76 -8.94 11.79 27.23
CA SER A 76 -9.50 11.87 28.58
C SER A 76 -9.00 10.73 29.47
N GLU A 77 -8.76 11.00 30.74
CA GLU A 77 -8.32 9.97 31.70
C GLU A 77 -9.34 8.83 31.86
N PRO A 78 -8.87 7.59 32.06
CA PRO A 78 -9.75 6.46 32.34
C PRO A 78 -10.42 6.64 33.69
N ALA A 79 -11.75 6.68 33.71
CA ALA A 79 -12.48 6.76 34.97
C ALA A 79 -12.29 5.54 35.89
N HIS A 80 -11.88 4.38 35.35
CA HIS A 80 -11.75 3.11 36.10
C HIS A 80 -10.58 2.23 35.60
N TYR A 81 -9.81 1.67 36.54
CA TYR A 81 -8.65 0.80 36.28
C TYR A 81 -8.98 -0.49 35.53
N HIS A 82 -10.10 -1.15 35.85
CA HIS A 82 -10.51 -2.40 35.19
C HIS A 82 -10.82 -2.20 33.68
N PHE A 83 -11.35 -1.03 33.33
CA PHE A 83 -11.57 -0.66 31.94
C PHE A 83 -10.23 -0.47 31.22
N LEU A 84 -9.27 0.21 31.85
CA LEU A 84 -7.94 0.43 31.29
C LEU A 84 -7.21 -0.89 31.00
N THR A 85 -7.24 -1.85 31.92
CA THR A 85 -6.57 -3.15 31.71
C THR A 85 -7.18 -3.96 30.58
N LYS A 86 -8.52 -3.96 30.45
CA LYS A 86 -9.20 -4.64 29.35
C LYS A 86 -8.90 -3.94 28.02
N TRP A 87 -8.97 -2.61 28.00
CA TRP A 87 -8.68 -1.80 26.83
C TRP A 87 -7.24 -1.98 26.36
N LEU A 88 -6.25 -1.98 27.25
CA LEU A 88 -4.84 -2.22 26.90
C LEU A 88 -4.64 -3.60 26.26
N ALA A 89 -5.26 -4.65 26.80
CA ALA A 89 -5.19 -5.99 26.23
C ALA A 89 -5.87 -6.06 24.85
N ASP A 90 -7.05 -5.44 24.71
CA ASP A 90 -7.78 -5.37 23.44
C ASP A 90 -7.01 -4.56 22.39
N MET A 91 -6.37 -3.45 22.79
CA MET A 91 -5.51 -2.64 21.94
C MET A 91 -4.29 -3.40 21.47
N GLN A 92 -3.61 -4.12 22.36
CA GLN A 92 -2.42 -4.88 22.01
C GLN A 92 -2.76 -5.94 20.96
N SER A 93 -3.81 -6.74 21.19
CA SER A 93 -4.27 -7.73 20.21
C SER A 93 -4.69 -7.11 18.88
N PHE A 94 -5.28 -5.91 18.91
CA PHE A 94 -5.67 -5.19 17.71
C PHE A 94 -4.47 -4.67 16.92
N MET A 95 -3.46 -4.11 17.60
CA MET A 95 -2.22 -3.64 16.98
C MET A 95 -1.44 -4.80 16.36
N GLU A 96 -1.39 -5.95 17.03
CA GLU A 96 -0.79 -7.19 16.48
C GLU A 96 -1.49 -7.63 15.19
N ARG A 97 -2.84 -7.60 15.15
CA ARG A 97 -3.59 -7.92 13.92
C ARG A 97 -3.34 -6.95 12.77
N ILE A 98 -3.22 -5.64 13.06
CA ILE A 98 -2.88 -4.64 12.04
C ILE A 98 -1.48 -4.93 11.48
N ASP A 99 -0.52 -5.19 12.37
CA ASP A 99 0.86 -5.50 11.98
C ASP A 99 0.94 -6.80 11.15
N GLU A 100 0.14 -7.82 11.48
CA GLU A 100 0.03 -9.04 10.65
C GLU A 100 -0.53 -8.77 9.26
N VAL A 101 -1.62 -7.99 9.14
CA VAL A 101 -2.21 -7.62 7.84
C VAL A 101 -1.22 -6.79 7.02
N GLN A 102 -0.53 -5.85 7.66
CA GLN A 102 0.53 -5.07 7.02
C GLN A 102 1.66 -5.97 6.55
N LYS A 103 2.23 -6.82 7.40
CA LYS A 103 3.29 -7.77 7.04
C LYS A 103 2.86 -8.71 5.91
N ALA A 104 1.63 -9.24 5.96
CA ALA A 104 1.08 -10.13 4.94
C ALA A 104 1.06 -9.49 3.55
N GLN A 105 0.74 -8.19 3.46
CA GLN A 105 0.72 -7.45 2.20
C GLN A 105 2.09 -6.85 1.84
N THR A 106 2.98 -6.64 2.81
CA THR A 106 4.37 -6.16 2.59
C THR A 106 5.32 -7.29 2.21
N HIS A 107 4.88 -8.56 2.19
CA HIS A 107 5.67 -9.71 1.71
C HIS A 107 6.06 -9.65 0.22
N LEU A 108 5.77 -8.56 -0.48
CA LEU A 108 6.33 -8.24 -1.79
C LEU A 108 7.79 -7.79 -1.76
N PHE A 109 8.45 -7.72 -0.60
CA PHE A 109 9.86 -7.30 -0.53
C PHE A 109 10.76 -8.19 0.34
N ASN A 110 11.94 -8.50 -0.19
CA ASN A 110 12.92 -9.49 0.28
C ASN A 110 13.55 -9.13 1.65
N HIS A 111 12.78 -9.23 2.73
CA HIS A 111 13.21 -8.90 4.10
C HIS A 111 14.12 -9.93 4.77
N LYS A 112 14.39 -11.07 4.14
CA LYS A 112 15.26 -12.11 4.72
C LYS A 112 16.74 -11.91 4.40
N CYS A 113 17.05 -11.10 3.39
CA CYS A 113 18.41 -10.99 2.88
C CYS A 113 19.00 -9.59 3.03
N ASP A 114 18.21 -8.55 3.38
CA ASP A 114 18.63 -7.13 3.39
C ASP A 114 19.44 -6.71 2.15
N VAL A 115 19.26 -7.43 1.04
CA VAL A 115 19.89 -7.11 -0.23
C VAL A 115 19.00 -6.07 -0.89
N HIS A 116 19.56 -4.89 -1.15
CA HIS A 116 18.95 -3.91 -2.03
C HIS A 116 18.53 -4.63 -3.31
N VAL A 117 17.22 -4.69 -3.62
CA VAL A 117 16.74 -5.27 -4.87
C VAL A 117 16.83 -4.17 -5.92
N PRO A 118 17.88 -4.09 -6.76
CA PRO A 118 17.85 -3.19 -7.89
C PRO A 118 16.71 -3.64 -8.83
N GLY A 119 15.81 -2.72 -9.15
CA GLY A 119 14.77 -2.94 -10.17
C GLY A 119 13.38 -3.25 -9.63
N PHE A 120 12.74 -2.27 -8.94
CA PHE A 120 11.27 -2.23 -8.84
C PHE A 120 10.58 -2.38 -10.21
N GLY A 121 11.25 -1.95 -11.29
CA GLY A 121 10.78 -2.16 -12.66
C GLY A 121 10.69 -3.63 -13.07
N LEU A 122 11.50 -4.53 -12.49
CA LEU A 122 11.39 -5.98 -12.76
C LEU A 122 10.19 -6.60 -12.07
N LEU A 123 9.84 -6.15 -10.86
CA LEU A 123 8.64 -6.60 -10.14
C LEU A 123 7.35 -6.19 -10.85
N ALA A 124 7.41 -5.14 -11.69
CA ALA A 124 6.29 -4.71 -12.50
C ALA A 124 6.12 -5.54 -13.79
N ILE A 125 7.04 -6.45 -14.13
CA ILE A 125 6.94 -7.26 -15.35
C ILE A 125 6.09 -8.49 -15.08
N ASN A 126 5.08 -8.72 -15.90
CA ASN A 126 4.23 -9.91 -15.80
C ASN A 126 4.27 -10.79 -17.06
N GLU A 127 4.96 -10.35 -18.11
CA GLU A 127 5.17 -11.12 -19.33
C GLU A 127 6.59 -10.91 -19.87
N VAL A 128 7.23 -12.01 -20.30
CA VAL A 128 8.61 -12.03 -20.80
C VAL A 128 8.65 -12.72 -22.16
N THR A 129 9.49 -12.23 -23.06
CA THR A 129 9.79 -12.86 -24.36
C THR A 129 11.26 -12.66 -24.72
N TRP A 130 11.73 -13.31 -25.79
CA TRP A 130 13.08 -13.15 -26.29
C TRP A 130 13.09 -13.02 -27.82
N GLU A 131 14.10 -12.35 -28.34
CA GLU A 131 14.32 -12.16 -29.77
C GLU A 131 15.77 -12.49 -30.11
N GLU A 132 15.98 -13.43 -31.02
CA GLU A 132 17.31 -13.89 -31.44
C GLU A 132 17.77 -13.18 -32.71
N ASP A 133 19.07 -12.92 -32.85
CA ASP A 133 19.70 -12.21 -33.99
C ASP A 133 18.90 -10.93 -34.41
N CYS A 134 18.45 -10.17 -33.40
CA CYS A 134 17.42 -9.15 -33.60
C CYS A 134 18.01 -7.83 -34.11
N CYS A 135 17.48 -7.33 -35.23
CA CYS A 135 17.84 -6.01 -35.75
C CYS A 135 17.13 -4.88 -34.98
N THR A 136 17.68 -3.67 -35.05
CA THR A 136 17.14 -2.50 -34.35
C THR A 136 15.71 -2.15 -34.76
N GLU A 137 15.31 -2.39 -36.02
CA GLU A 137 13.95 -2.14 -36.51
C GLU A 137 12.92 -3.10 -35.90
N ARG A 138 13.29 -4.39 -35.79
CA ARG A 138 12.46 -5.42 -35.16
C ARG A 138 12.36 -5.17 -33.66
N LEU A 139 13.47 -4.79 -33.03
CA LEU A 139 13.50 -4.40 -31.62
C LEU A 139 12.60 -3.17 -31.36
N GLN A 140 12.69 -2.14 -32.21
CA GLN A 140 11.85 -0.95 -32.10
C GLN A 140 10.36 -1.30 -32.22
N SER A 141 10.00 -2.17 -33.17
CA SER A 141 8.62 -2.63 -33.31
C SER A 141 8.07 -3.29 -32.03
N LYS A 142 8.91 -4.01 -31.28
CA LYS A 142 8.52 -4.58 -29.97
C LYS A 142 8.41 -3.49 -28.90
N ILE A 143 9.32 -2.52 -28.88
CA ILE A 143 9.28 -1.40 -27.93
C ILE A 143 7.98 -0.60 -28.09
N ASP A 144 7.56 -0.36 -29.33
CA ASP A 144 6.31 0.33 -29.69
C ASP A 144 5.07 -0.47 -29.26
N GLN A 145 5.18 -1.80 -29.25
CA GLN A 145 4.16 -2.70 -28.68
C GLN A 145 4.14 -2.72 -27.15
N GLY A 146 4.99 -1.95 -26.48
CA GLY A 146 5.04 -1.83 -25.02
C GLY A 146 6.05 -2.76 -24.34
N TRP A 147 6.90 -3.45 -25.10
CA TRP A 147 8.00 -4.23 -24.54
C TRP A 147 9.14 -3.32 -24.08
N ARG A 148 9.92 -3.75 -23.09
CA ARG A 148 11.11 -3.09 -22.56
C ARG A 148 12.26 -4.08 -22.49
N ILE A 149 13.48 -3.62 -22.75
CA ILE A 149 14.68 -4.45 -22.73
C ILE A 149 15.05 -4.77 -21.29
N LEU A 150 15.22 -6.05 -20.98
CA LEU A 150 15.65 -6.54 -19.66
C LEU A 150 17.12 -6.95 -19.68
N ALA A 151 17.53 -7.62 -20.76
CA ALA A 151 18.89 -8.03 -20.98
C ALA A 151 19.23 -7.97 -22.47
N ILE A 152 20.50 -7.68 -22.75
CA ILE A 152 21.10 -7.75 -24.08
C ILE A 152 22.18 -8.81 -23.98
N CYS A 153 22.10 -9.82 -24.83
CA CYS A 153 23.04 -10.94 -24.88
C CYS A 153 23.86 -10.84 -26.17
N PRO A 154 25.01 -10.14 -26.15
CA PRO A 154 25.91 -10.11 -27.29
C PRO A 154 26.56 -11.49 -27.48
N GLN A 155 26.30 -12.13 -28.62
CA GLN A 155 26.92 -13.41 -28.98
C GLN A 155 28.20 -13.17 -29.81
N PRO A 156 29.32 -13.84 -29.51
CA PRO A 156 30.61 -13.60 -30.18
C PRO A 156 30.63 -14.06 -31.65
N ASP A 157 29.74 -14.97 -32.03
CA ASP A 157 29.63 -15.59 -33.36
C ASP A 157 28.46 -15.05 -34.19
N GLN A 158 27.67 -14.12 -33.65
CA GLN A 158 26.58 -13.47 -34.37
C GLN A 158 26.83 -11.96 -34.52
N ARG A 159 26.34 -11.40 -35.63
CA ARG A 159 26.45 -9.96 -35.87
C ARG A 159 25.52 -9.15 -34.97
N ARG A 160 24.34 -9.69 -34.61
CA ARG A 160 23.31 -8.97 -33.86
C ARG A 160 23.07 -9.61 -32.50
N PRO A 161 22.74 -8.83 -31.46
CA PRO A 161 22.48 -9.38 -30.14
C PRO A 161 21.14 -10.12 -30.08
N ASP A 162 21.03 -11.01 -29.09
CA ASP A 162 19.75 -11.48 -28.60
C ASP A 162 19.23 -10.53 -27.50
N TYR A 163 17.93 -10.41 -27.39
CA TYR A 163 17.28 -9.55 -26.39
C TYR A 163 16.30 -10.34 -25.56
N VAL A 164 16.36 -10.16 -24.24
CA VAL A 164 15.27 -10.55 -23.33
C VAL A 164 14.42 -9.31 -23.08
N LEU A 165 13.12 -9.43 -23.32
CA LEU A 165 12.16 -8.34 -23.23
C LEU A 165 11.10 -8.64 -22.17
N GLY A 166 10.63 -7.61 -21.49
CA GLY A 166 9.55 -7.68 -20.51
C GLY A 166 8.50 -6.61 -20.74
N ARG A 167 7.26 -6.88 -20.37
CA ARG A 167 6.20 -5.88 -20.31
C ARG A 167 5.27 -6.09 -19.12
N ASN A 168 4.53 -5.05 -18.80
CA ASN A 168 3.36 -5.12 -17.93
C ASN A 168 2.10 -4.99 -18.79
N THR A 169 1.31 -6.06 -18.89
CA THR A 169 0.06 -6.06 -19.67
C THR A 169 -1.09 -5.30 -19.00
N GLN A 170 -0.99 -5.02 -17.70
CA GLN A 170 -2.05 -4.39 -16.90
C GLN A 170 -1.95 -2.85 -16.90
N ILE A 171 -0.80 -2.27 -17.25
CA ILE A 171 -0.58 -0.80 -17.27
C ILE A 171 -1.12 -0.14 -18.56
N ARG A 172 -1.67 -0.91 -19.51
CA ARG A 172 -2.40 -0.33 -20.65
C ARG A 172 -3.83 0.06 -20.25
N GLN A 173 -3.95 1.21 -19.59
CA GLN A 173 -5.17 2.01 -19.57
C GLN A 173 -4.80 3.45 -19.94
N ASP A 174 -5.00 3.71 -21.23
CA ASP A 174 -5.24 4.98 -21.93
C ASP A 174 -4.96 6.29 -21.16
N TYR A 175 -3.98 7.04 -21.67
CA TYR A 175 -3.83 8.49 -21.47
C TYR A 175 -4.83 9.26 -22.34
#